data_AF-A0ABC8BQM1-F1
#
_entry.id   AF-A0ABC8BQM1-F1
#
_cell.length_a   1.000
_cell.length_b   1.000
_cell.length_c   1.000
_cell.angle_alpha   90.00
_cell.angle_beta   90.00
_cell.angle_gamma   90.00
#
_symmetry.space_group_name_H-M   'P 1'
#
loop_
_entity.id
_entity.type
_entity.pdbx_description
1 polymer ?
#
loop_
_entity_poly.entity_id
_entity_poly.type
_entity_poly.pdbx_seq_one_letter_code
_entity_poly.pdbx_strand_id
1 'polypeptide(L)'
;MAIEVGTEAPDFELKDNHGRTVKLSQFRGEKNVVLLFYPFAFTGVCTGELCALRDELPRFENDDTQLLAVSNDSIHTLRVFAEQEGLEYPLLSDFWPHGETSRAYGVFDEDKGCAVRGTFIIDKAGTVRWSVVNGLPDARDLNDYVKALEAL
;
A
#
# COMPACT_ATOMS: atom_id res chain seq x y z
N MET A 1 4.40 -16.32 4.50
CA MET A 1 3.13 -16.44 3.74
C MET A 1 2.33 -15.20 4.02
N ALA A 2 1.68 -14.62 3.01
CA ALA A 2 0.87 -13.44 3.18
C ALA A 2 -0.35 -13.71 4.08
N ILE A 3 -0.86 -12.66 4.72
CA ILE A 3 -2.05 -12.77 5.58
C ILE A 3 -3.27 -13.24 4.77
N GLU A 4 -4.15 -13.99 5.43
CA GLU A 4 -5.29 -14.64 4.78
C GLU A 4 -6.50 -13.70 4.66
N VAL A 5 -7.27 -13.86 3.58
CA VAL A 5 -8.56 -13.17 3.44
C VAL A 5 -9.50 -13.64 4.55
N GLY A 6 -10.17 -12.69 5.20
CA GLY A 6 -11.08 -12.93 6.32
C GLY A 6 -10.47 -12.65 7.69
N THR A 7 -9.14 -12.46 7.79
CA THR A 7 -8.49 -12.10 9.07
C THR A 7 -8.48 -10.60 9.31
N GLU A 8 -8.38 -10.20 10.58
CA GLU A 8 -8.12 -8.82 10.95
C GLU A 8 -6.77 -8.37 10.38
N ALA A 9 -6.75 -7.20 9.74
CA ALA A 9 -5.54 -6.63 9.16
C ALA A 9 -4.61 -6.17 10.29
N PRO A 10 -3.32 -6.57 10.30
CA PRO A 10 -2.36 -6.09 11.29
C PRO A 10 -2.29 -4.56 11.30
N ASP A 11 -2.50 -3.96 12.48
CA ASP A 11 -2.40 -2.51 12.62
C ASP A 11 -0.94 -2.06 12.49
N PHE A 12 -0.75 -0.82 12.07
CA PHE A 12 0.56 -0.20 11.95
C PHE A 12 0.48 1.29 12.24
N GLU A 13 1.63 1.87 12.56
CA GLU A 13 1.82 3.31 12.68
C GLU A 13 3.05 3.71 11.86
N LEU A 14 2.84 4.27 10.67
CA LEU A 14 3.92 4.63 9.75
C LEU A 14 3.94 6.14 9.48
N LYS A 15 5.10 6.63 9.06
CA LYS A 15 5.24 8.01 8.57
C LYS A 15 4.95 8.06 7.08
N ASP A 16 4.14 9.01 6.66
CA ASP A 16 3.98 9.35 5.25
C ASP A 16 5.18 10.15 4.73
N ASN A 17 5.17 10.42 3.42
CA ASN A 17 6.16 11.22 2.71
C ASN A 17 6.24 12.68 3.19
N HIS A 18 5.32 13.16 4.03
CA HIS A 18 5.36 14.48 4.67
C HIS A 18 5.70 14.41 6.17
N GLY A 19 6.01 13.23 6.70
CA GLY A 19 6.31 13.00 8.11
C GLY A 19 5.09 12.95 9.04
N ARG A 20 3.87 12.97 8.47
CA ARG A 20 2.64 12.76 9.23
C ARG A 20 2.52 11.29 9.61
N THR A 21 2.00 11.04 10.81
CA THR A 21 1.72 9.68 11.25
C THR A 21 0.40 9.21 10.65
N VAL A 22 0.41 8.05 10.01
CA VAL A 22 -0.76 7.34 9.50
C VAL A 22 -0.90 6.04 10.29
N LYS A 23 -2.09 5.80 10.83
CA LYS A 23 -2.44 4.56 11.54
C LYS A 23 -3.53 3.84 10.77
N LEU A 24 -3.39 2.55 10.51
CA LEU A 24 -4.44 1.82 9.80
C LEU A 24 -5.77 1.85 10.56
N SER A 25 -5.72 1.68 11.89
CA SER A 25 -6.89 1.75 12.75
C SER A 25 -7.67 3.06 12.68
N GLN A 26 -7.08 4.15 12.18
CA GLN A 26 -7.79 5.44 12.04
C GLN A 26 -8.87 5.42 10.96
N PHE A 27 -8.83 4.47 10.03
CA PHE A 27 -9.83 4.37 8.96
C PHE A 27 -11.03 3.48 9.33
N ARG A 28 -10.96 2.75 10.46
CA ARG A 28 -12.06 1.87 10.91
C ARG A 28 -13.33 2.68 11.12
N GLY A 29 -14.44 2.17 10.58
CA GLY A 29 -15.75 2.81 10.61
C GLY A 29 -15.92 3.98 9.64
N GLU A 30 -14.85 4.47 9.01
CA GLU A 30 -14.88 5.62 8.11
C GLU A 30 -14.69 5.19 6.65
N LYS A 31 -13.56 4.55 6.33
CA LYS A 31 -13.15 4.21 4.96
C LYS A 31 -12.62 2.78 4.84
N ASN A 32 -12.86 2.17 3.68
CA ASN A 32 -12.12 1.01 3.21
C ASN A 32 -10.68 1.44 2.87
N VAL A 33 -9.72 0.53 2.95
CA VAL A 33 -8.30 0.83 2.69
C VAL A 33 -7.77 -0.08 1.59
N VAL A 34 -7.22 0.53 0.54
CA VAL A 34 -6.35 -0.13 -0.44
C VAL A 34 -4.91 0.00 0.07
N LEU A 35 -4.37 -1.07 0.64
CA LEU A 35 -3.01 -1.10 1.15
C LEU A 35 -2.09 -1.78 0.14
N LEU A 36 -1.26 -1.00 -0.54
CA LEU A 36 -0.38 -1.45 -1.62
C LEU A 36 1.09 -1.40 -1.18
N PHE A 37 1.72 -2.55 -1.06
CA PHE A 37 3.16 -2.67 -0.90
C PHE A 37 3.86 -2.69 -2.27
N TYR A 38 5.01 -2.02 -2.36
CA TYR A 38 5.85 -2.03 -3.57
C TYR A 38 7.35 -2.07 -3.21
N PRO A 39 8.19 -2.68 -4.07
CA PRO A 39 9.61 -2.87 -3.76
C PRO A 39 10.40 -1.60 -3.46
N PHE A 40 10.48 -0.69 -4.44
CA PHE A 40 11.35 0.50 -4.36
C PHE A 40 10.81 1.65 -5.20
N ALA A 41 10.90 2.85 -4.66
CA ALA A 41 10.79 4.10 -5.42
C ALA A 41 11.85 4.19 -6.52
N PHE A 42 11.59 5.00 -7.56
CA PHE A 42 12.50 5.20 -8.70
C PHE A 42 12.85 3.93 -9.50
N THR A 43 11.97 2.93 -9.52
CA THR A 43 12.11 1.73 -10.36
C THR A 43 10.95 1.62 -11.34
N GLY A 44 11.23 1.21 -12.58
CA GLY A 44 10.29 1.35 -13.71
C GLY A 44 8.90 0.75 -13.46
N VAL A 45 8.82 -0.50 -12.96
CA VAL A 45 7.53 -1.15 -12.70
C VAL A 45 6.77 -0.49 -11.55
N CYS A 46 7.47 -0.11 -10.47
CA CYS A 46 6.83 0.57 -9.33
C CYS A 46 6.32 1.96 -9.71
N THR A 47 7.11 2.73 -10.46
CA THR A 47 6.69 4.04 -10.98
C THR A 47 5.47 3.89 -11.88
N GLY A 48 5.45 2.89 -12.77
CA GLY A 48 4.30 2.61 -13.62
C GLY A 48 3.02 2.31 -12.83
N GLU A 49 3.09 1.42 -11.84
CA GLU A 49 1.92 1.08 -11.00
C GLU A 49 1.39 2.28 -10.21
N LEU A 50 2.29 3.08 -9.62
CA LEU A 50 1.91 4.24 -8.82
C LEU A 50 1.35 5.38 -9.68
N CYS A 51 1.94 5.64 -10.85
CA CYS A 51 1.39 6.61 -11.80
C CYS A 51 0.02 6.19 -12.34
N ALA A 52 -0.22 4.89 -12.57
CA ALA A 52 -1.53 4.40 -12.98
C ALA A 52 -2.59 4.59 -11.86
N LEU A 53 -2.21 4.39 -10.59
CA LEU A 53 -3.07 4.71 -9.44
C LEU A 53 -3.37 6.21 -9.34
N ARG A 54 -2.36 7.08 -9.58
CA ARG A 54 -2.54 8.54 -9.65
C ARG A 54 -3.55 8.92 -10.73
N ASP A 55 -3.41 8.36 -11.93
CA ASP A 55 -4.26 8.70 -13.07
C ASP A 55 -5.72 8.28 -12.87
N GLU A 56 -5.97 7.30 -12.01
CA GLU A 56 -7.30 6.80 -11.64
C GLU A 56 -7.66 7.07 -10.16
N LEU A 57 -6.99 8.04 -9.52
CA LEU A 57 -7.06 8.27 -8.07
C LEU A 57 -8.49 8.36 -7.51
N PRO A 58 -9.47 9.03 -8.15
CA PRO A 58 -10.85 9.11 -7.63
C PRO A 58 -11.53 7.74 -7.39
N ARG A 59 -11.04 6.66 -8.03
CA ARG A 59 -11.54 5.30 -7.82
C ARG A 59 -11.02 4.68 -6.52
N PHE A 60 -9.84 5.10 -6.06
CA PHE A 60 -9.11 4.51 -4.94
C PHE A 60 -9.00 5.44 -3.72
N GLU A 61 -9.25 6.73 -3.90
CA GLU A 61 -9.35 7.73 -2.84
C GLU A 61 -10.59 8.59 -3.05
N ASN A 62 -11.58 8.39 -2.19
CA ASN A 62 -12.89 9.04 -2.23
C ASN A 62 -13.54 9.00 -0.84
N ASP A 63 -14.82 9.34 -0.72
CA ASP A 63 -15.54 9.38 0.56
C ASP A 63 -15.53 8.02 1.29
N ASP A 64 -15.46 6.92 0.57
CA ASP A 64 -15.53 5.56 1.12
C ASP A 64 -14.20 4.82 1.15
N THR A 65 -13.17 5.29 0.43
CA THR A 65 -11.91 4.55 0.24
C THR A 65 -10.68 5.43 0.45
N GLN A 66 -9.63 4.87 1.06
CA GLN A 66 -8.30 5.45 1.18
C GLN A 66 -7.26 4.56 0.48
N LEU A 67 -6.41 5.16 -0.37
CA LEU A 67 -5.24 4.51 -0.93
C LEU A 67 -4.01 4.77 -0.05
N LEU A 68 -3.27 3.71 0.30
CA LEU A 68 -2.00 3.81 1.02
C LEU A 68 -0.94 2.98 0.29
N ALA A 69 0.12 3.63 -0.18
CA ALA A 69 1.25 2.95 -0.81
C ALA A 69 2.42 2.83 0.17
N VAL A 70 2.92 1.62 0.42
CA VAL A 70 3.97 1.34 1.40
C VAL A 70 5.21 0.80 0.72
N SER A 71 6.38 1.36 1.04
CA SER A 71 7.68 0.75 0.70
C SER A 71 8.64 0.86 1.86
N ASN A 72 9.79 0.18 1.73
CA ASN A 72 10.87 0.24 2.72
C ASN A 72 11.83 1.41 2.49
N ASP A 73 11.48 2.35 1.61
CA ASP A 73 12.23 3.58 1.36
C ASP A 73 12.05 4.58 2.51
N SER A 74 13.06 5.42 2.73
CA SER A 74 12.97 6.49 3.73
C SER A 74 11.94 7.55 3.35
N ILE A 75 11.39 8.27 4.34
CA ILE A 75 10.47 9.41 4.12
C ILE A 75 11.02 10.44 3.13
N HIS A 76 12.34 10.66 3.13
CA HIS A 76 12.99 11.67 2.28
C HIS A 76 13.00 11.22 0.81
N THR A 77 13.26 9.93 0.57
CA THR A 77 13.16 9.30 -0.75
C THR A 77 11.72 9.42 -1.26
N LEU A 78 10.75 9.05 -0.42
CA LEU A 78 9.33 9.07 -0.78
C LEU A 78 8.82 10.49 -1.07
N ARG A 79 9.28 11.49 -0.32
CA ARG A 79 8.93 12.90 -0.55
C ARG A 79 9.32 13.34 -1.94
N VAL A 80 10.59 13.16 -2.30
CA VAL A 80 11.12 13.60 -3.61
C VAL A 80 10.50 12.80 -4.75
N PHE A 81 10.31 11.49 -4.56
CA PHE A 81 9.67 10.64 -5.55
C PHE A 81 8.23 11.07 -5.84
N ALA A 82 7.43 11.29 -4.79
CA ALA A 82 6.06 11.76 -4.92
C ALA A 82 5.97 13.10 -5.65
N GLU A 83 6.88 14.04 -5.37
CA GLU A 83 6.93 15.33 -6.06
C GLU A 83 7.25 15.20 -7.55
N GLN A 84 8.23 14.35 -7.91
CA GLN A 84 8.64 14.18 -9.30
C GLN A 84 7.58 13.49 -10.15
N GLU A 85 6.88 12.50 -9.57
CA GLU A 85 5.85 11.73 -10.26
C GLU A 85 4.43 12.28 -10.04
N GLY A 86 4.27 13.38 -9.29
CA GLY A 86 2.95 13.98 -9.02
C GLY A 86 2.00 13.05 -8.27
N LEU A 87 2.50 12.27 -7.31
CA LEU A 87 1.69 11.36 -6.50
C LEU A 87 1.09 12.12 -5.32
N GLU A 88 -0.24 12.27 -5.32
CA GLU A 88 -0.96 13.09 -4.33
C GLU A 88 -1.52 12.30 -3.15
N TYR A 89 -1.46 10.97 -3.20
CA TYR A 89 -1.89 10.07 -2.12
C TYR A 89 -0.72 9.71 -1.18
N PRO A 90 -0.98 9.22 0.04
CA PRO A 90 0.07 8.91 1.02
C PRO A 90 1.01 7.79 0.59
N LEU A 91 2.31 8.10 0.57
CA LEU A 91 3.39 7.12 0.47
C LEU A 91 4.00 6.90 1.86
N LEU A 92 3.84 5.71 2.42
CA LEU A 92 4.27 5.35 3.77
C LEU A 92 5.62 4.65 3.77
N SER A 93 6.46 5.04 4.73
CA SER A 93 7.84 4.54 4.89
C SER A 93 7.90 3.46 5.98
N ASP A 94 7.99 2.19 5.57
CA ASP A 94 8.31 1.01 6.40
C ASP A 94 9.84 0.81 6.50
N PHE A 95 10.56 1.93 6.67
CA PHE A 95 12.03 2.01 6.62
C PHE A 95 12.71 1.56 7.91
N TRP A 96 12.14 1.89 9.08
CA TRP A 96 12.73 1.53 10.37
C TRP A 96 11.67 1.41 11.49
N PRO A 97 11.61 0.27 12.24
CA PRO A 97 12.38 -0.95 12.04
C PRO A 97 12.14 -1.55 10.66
N HIS A 98 13.23 -1.88 9.97
CA HIS A 98 13.20 -2.09 8.52
C HIS A 98 12.30 -3.26 8.15
N GLY A 99 11.18 -3.00 7.48
CA GLY A 99 10.27 -4.02 7.00
C GLY A 99 9.35 -4.63 8.05
N GLU A 100 9.11 -3.97 9.19
CA GLU A 100 8.24 -4.52 10.24
C GLU A 100 6.80 -4.69 9.75
N THR A 101 6.25 -3.68 9.07
CA THR A 101 4.87 -3.75 8.57
C THR A 101 4.74 -4.75 7.44
N SER A 102 5.65 -4.70 6.46
CA SER A 102 5.67 -5.66 5.36
C SER A 102 5.87 -7.11 5.82
N ARG A 103 6.62 -7.37 6.90
CA ARG A 103 6.69 -8.69 7.54
C ARG A 103 5.39 -9.09 8.20
N ALA A 104 4.71 -8.17 8.91
CA ALA A 104 3.42 -8.46 9.54
C ALA A 104 2.35 -8.84 8.51
N TYR A 105 2.42 -8.27 7.30
CA TYR A 105 1.56 -8.63 6.16
C TYR A 105 2.07 -9.84 5.37
N GLY A 106 3.25 -10.38 5.70
CA GLY A 106 3.84 -11.56 5.08
C GLY A 106 4.34 -11.33 3.64
N VAL A 107 4.67 -10.08 3.30
CA VAL A 107 5.10 -9.64 1.96
C VAL A 107 6.50 -9.05 1.93
N PHE A 108 7.31 -9.24 2.97
CA PHE A 108 8.72 -8.86 2.96
C PHE A 108 9.61 -9.97 2.37
N ASP A 109 10.46 -9.62 1.42
CA ASP A 109 11.51 -10.49 0.86
C ASP A 109 12.80 -10.28 1.66
N GLU A 110 13.14 -11.24 2.52
CA GLU A 110 14.31 -11.18 3.41
C GLU A 110 15.64 -11.14 2.65
N ASP A 111 15.71 -11.79 1.48
CA ASP A 111 16.95 -11.84 0.69
C ASP A 111 17.19 -10.52 -0.04
N LYS A 112 16.12 -9.83 -0.45
CA LYS A 112 16.20 -8.55 -1.17
C LYS A 112 16.11 -7.32 -0.28
N GLY A 113 15.63 -7.46 0.95
CA GLY A 113 15.47 -6.35 1.88
C GLY A 113 14.37 -5.37 1.46
N CYS A 114 13.29 -5.87 0.86
CA CYS A 114 12.15 -5.04 0.46
C CYS A 114 10.84 -5.82 0.39
N ALA A 115 9.73 -5.10 0.37
CA ALA A 115 8.43 -5.69 0.13
C ALA A 115 8.30 -6.20 -1.32
N VAL A 116 7.69 -7.38 -1.49
CA VAL A 116 7.16 -7.81 -2.79
C VAL A 116 5.88 -7.04 -3.12
N ARG A 117 5.32 -7.28 -4.31
CA ARG A 117 4.10 -6.59 -4.79
C ARG A 117 2.84 -7.18 -4.16
N GLY A 118 2.61 -6.87 -2.88
CA GLY A 118 1.41 -7.23 -2.15
C GLY A 118 0.37 -6.11 -2.17
N THR A 119 -0.90 -6.42 -2.43
CA THR A 119 -2.01 -5.48 -2.25
C THR A 119 -3.10 -6.13 -1.41
N PHE A 120 -3.67 -5.39 -0.46
CA PHE A 120 -4.74 -5.83 0.41
C PHE A 120 -5.88 -4.82 0.37
N ILE A 121 -7.11 -5.29 0.24
CA ILE A 121 -8.32 -4.49 0.41
C ILE A 121 -8.89 -4.81 1.79
N ILE A 122 -8.96 -3.78 2.63
CA ILE A 122 -9.36 -3.88 4.04
C ILE A 122 -10.67 -3.11 4.18
N ASP A 123 -11.69 -3.74 4.75
CA ASP A 123 -12.99 -3.09 4.93
C ASP A 123 -13.02 -2.14 6.14
N LYS A 124 -14.14 -1.40 6.29
CA LYS A 124 -14.38 -0.50 7.43
C LYS A 124 -14.35 -1.21 8.80
N ALA A 125 -14.47 -2.54 8.86
CA ALA A 125 -14.33 -3.32 10.09
C ALA A 125 -12.86 -3.66 10.41
N GLY A 126 -11.92 -3.34 9.52
CA GLY A 126 -10.50 -3.66 9.65
C GLY A 126 -10.16 -5.09 9.25
N THR A 127 -11.01 -5.74 8.43
CA THR A 127 -10.77 -7.11 7.98
C THR A 127 -10.29 -7.13 6.53
N VAL A 128 -9.33 -8.00 6.22
CA VAL A 128 -8.89 -8.23 4.84
C VAL A 128 -9.99 -8.94 4.06
N ARG A 129 -10.47 -8.34 2.98
CA ARG A 129 -11.52 -8.89 2.11
C ARG A 129 -10.99 -9.40 0.78
N TRP A 130 -9.83 -8.91 0.38
CA TRP A 130 -9.16 -9.35 -0.83
C TRP A 130 -7.66 -9.11 -0.73
N SER A 131 -6.86 -9.96 -1.37
CA SER A 131 -5.42 -9.80 -1.45
C SER A 131 -4.85 -10.36 -2.75
N VAL A 132 -3.80 -9.73 -3.27
CA VAL A 132 -2.95 -10.29 -4.33
C VAL A 132 -1.48 -10.11 -3.94
N VAL A 133 -0.65 -11.12 -4.24
CA VAL A 133 0.79 -11.05 -4.00
C VAL A 133 1.53 -11.55 -5.23
N ASN A 134 2.21 -10.63 -5.89
CA ASN A 134 2.97 -10.87 -7.10
C ASN A 134 4.48 -10.84 -6.83
N GLY A 135 5.24 -11.52 -7.68
CA GLY A 135 6.69 -11.39 -7.71
C GLY A 135 7.12 -9.96 -8.10
N LEU A 136 8.41 -9.64 -7.91
CA LEU A 136 8.94 -8.32 -8.28
C LEU A 136 8.73 -7.91 -9.76
N PRO A 137 8.82 -8.81 -10.77
CA PRO A 137 8.66 -8.40 -12.16
C PRO A 137 7.19 -8.27 -12.58
N ASP A 138 6.25 -8.82 -11.80
CA ASP A 138 4.86 -9.02 -12.24
C ASP A 138 3.98 -7.85 -11.79
N ALA A 139 3.70 -6.93 -12.70
CA ALA A 139 2.77 -5.82 -12.46
C ALA A 139 1.37 -6.33 -12.08
N ARG A 140 0.68 -5.60 -11.21
CA ARG A 140 -0.69 -5.89 -10.79
C ARG A 140 -1.72 -5.20 -11.70
N ASP A 141 -2.91 -5.78 -11.79
CA ASP A 141 -4.04 -5.22 -12.54
C ASP A 141 -4.93 -4.39 -11.60
N LEU A 142 -5.02 -3.09 -11.87
CA LEU A 142 -5.86 -2.16 -11.11
C LEU A 142 -7.36 -2.49 -11.19
N ASN A 143 -7.81 -3.16 -12.26
CA ASN A 143 -9.21 -3.55 -12.40
C ASN A 143 -9.62 -4.59 -11.35
N ASP A 144 -8.69 -5.39 -10.84
CA ASP A 144 -9.00 -6.34 -9.78
C ASP A 144 -9.22 -5.63 -8.44
N TYR A 145 -8.56 -4.49 -8.22
CA TYR A 145 -8.76 -3.68 -7.01
C TYR A 145 -10.16 -3.07 -7.01
N VAL A 146 -10.59 -2.58 -8.17
CA VAL A 146 -11.94 -2.01 -8.36
C VAL A 146 -12.99 -3.07 -8.08
N LYS A 147 -12.88 -4.25 -8.71
CA LYS A 147 -13.84 -5.35 -8.48
C LYS A 147 -13.90 -5.75 -7.01
N ALA A 148 -12.75 -5.77 -6.33
CA ALA A 148 -12.69 -6.09 -4.92
C ALA A 148 -13.36 -5.02 -4.04
N LEU A 149 -13.19 -3.73 -4.37
CA LEU A 149 -13.86 -2.62 -3.68
C LEU A 149 -15.38 -2.61 -3.93
N GLU A 150 -15.83 -2.91 -5.15
CA GLU A 150 -17.25 -3.01 -5.50
C GLU A 150 -17.98 -4.17 -4.80
N ALA A 151 -17.23 -5.16 -4.29
CA ALA A 151 -17.76 -6.31 -3.59
C ALA A 151 -17.84 -6.14 -2.05
N LEU A 152 -17.46 -4.97 -1.52
CA LEU A 152 -17.47 -4.66 -0.08
C LEU A 152 -18.85 -4.27 0.46
#